data_AF-G6AUN0-F1
#
_entry.id   AF-G6AUN0-F1
#
_cell.length_a   1.000
_cell.length_b   1.000
_cell.length_c   1.000
_cell.angle_alpha   90.00
_cell.angle_beta   90.00
_cell.angle_gamma   90.00
#
_symmetry.space_group_name_H-M   'P 1'
#
loop_
_entity.id
_entity.type
_entity.pdbx_description
1 polymer ?
#
loop_
_entity_poly.entity_id
_entity_poly.type
_entity_poly.pdbx_seq_one_letter_code
_entity_poly.pdbx_strand_id
1 'polypeptide(L)'
;MKLRDVDIIISGTKTGDTYYAKSYPCSDMDKNSKIELYGVPVYYVYIKGTDDKGQSVKYTWKALRFMPYYNPPNFSSYKTIGWVNSGLHKLNRQPAPEYKKAYEVHNTYSQHNGAIVLKGTFYIHAGPEDLTHIGWGAAGCVEIIGSFSEFKDQVKELSGSTQVDADSAISELVFYKKLYIEIEYATPPNIKANFYKEVSIKRR
;
A
#
# COMPACT_ATOMS: atom_id res chain seq x y z
N MET A 1 13.66 -10.18 25.70
CA MET A 1 12.46 -9.32 25.69
C MET A 1 11.26 -10.14 25.24
N LYS A 2 10.04 -9.78 25.64
CA LYS A 2 8.81 -10.49 25.22
C LYS A 2 8.28 -9.86 23.95
N LEU A 3 7.98 -10.67 22.93
CA LEU A 3 7.36 -10.22 21.68
C LEU A 3 5.98 -9.59 21.95
N ARG A 4 5.79 -8.37 21.47
CA ARG A 4 4.60 -7.52 21.68
C ARG A 4 3.71 -7.48 20.44
N ASP A 5 2.47 -7.07 20.66
CA ASP A 5 1.53 -6.87 19.56
C ASP A 5 1.80 -5.53 18.89
N VAL A 6 1.69 -5.50 17.56
CA VAL A 6 1.84 -4.30 16.74
C VAL A 6 0.65 -4.20 15.81
N ASP A 7 0.06 -3.02 15.71
CA ASP A 7 -1.09 -2.71 14.88
C ASP A 7 -0.70 -1.81 13.72
N ILE A 8 -1.02 -2.23 12.50
CA ILE A 8 -0.97 -1.39 11.29
C ILE A 8 -2.40 -1.04 10.90
N ILE A 9 -2.74 0.25 10.97
CA ILE A 9 -4.09 0.76 10.73
C ILE A 9 -4.07 1.69 9.53
N ILE A 10 -4.75 1.29 8.45
CA ILE A 10 -4.94 2.12 7.26
C ILE A 10 -6.21 2.93 7.49
N SER A 11 -6.04 4.24 7.70
CA SER A 11 -7.14 5.08 8.16
C SER A 11 -8.14 5.39 7.04
N GLY A 12 -9.37 5.70 7.44
CA GLY A 12 -10.37 6.32 6.57
C GLY A 12 -10.13 7.82 6.35
N THR A 13 -9.19 8.41 7.11
CA THR A 13 -8.90 9.84 7.10
C THR A 13 -7.93 10.20 5.97
N LYS A 14 -8.36 11.14 5.12
CA LYS A 14 -7.51 11.73 4.07
C LYS A 14 -6.56 12.76 4.68
N THR A 15 -5.37 12.88 4.11
CA THR A 15 -4.33 13.84 4.53
C THR A 15 -4.56 15.24 3.97
N GLY A 16 -5.40 15.38 2.94
CA GLY A 16 -5.53 16.59 2.13
C GLY A 16 -4.66 16.57 0.86
N ASP A 17 -3.66 15.70 0.82
CA ASP A 17 -2.80 15.54 -0.36
C ASP A 17 -3.50 14.77 -1.49
N THR A 18 -3.06 15.06 -2.72
CA THR A 18 -3.45 14.32 -3.93
C THR A 18 -2.20 13.74 -4.58
N TYR A 19 -2.28 12.48 -4.97
CA TYR A 19 -1.27 11.81 -5.78
C TYR A 19 -1.81 11.59 -7.20
N TYR A 20 -0.94 11.60 -8.21
CA TYR A 20 -1.33 11.38 -9.60
C TYR A 20 -0.91 9.98 -10.04
N ALA A 21 -1.90 9.08 -10.10
CA ALA A 21 -1.72 7.66 -10.38
C ALA A 21 -2.10 7.32 -11.84
N LYS A 22 -1.44 6.33 -12.42
CA LYS A 22 -1.86 5.71 -13.70
C LYS A 22 -2.79 4.54 -13.43
N SER A 23 -3.70 4.25 -14.33
CA SER A 23 -4.48 3.01 -14.24
C SER A 23 -3.61 1.77 -14.39
N TYR A 24 -4.03 0.68 -13.76
CA TYR A 24 -3.40 -0.64 -13.88
C TYR A 24 -4.50 -1.70 -14.12
N PRO A 25 -4.23 -2.77 -14.90
CA PRO A 25 -3.01 -3.07 -15.64
C PRO A 25 -2.81 -2.25 -16.92
N CYS A 26 -3.87 -1.69 -17.50
CA CYS A 26 -3.77 -0.89 -18.72
C CYS A 26 -3.71 0.60 -18.35
N SER A 27 -2.60 1.24 -18.70
CA SER A 27 -2.33 2.66 -18.40
C SER A 27 -2.50 3.61 -19.59
N ASP A 28 -2.81 3.07 -20.78
CA ASP A 28 -3.11 3.81 -22.03
C ASP A 28 -4.52 3.36 -22.45
N MET A 29 -5.53 4.02 -21.88
CA MET A 29 -6.91 3.53 -21.94
C MET A 29 -7.54 3.77 -23.30
N ASP A 30 -7.23 4.89 -23.94
CA ASP A 30 -7.75 5.27 -25.26
C ASP A 30 -6.87 4.81 -26.43
N LYS A 31 -5.73 4.17 -26.14
CA LYS A 31 -4.75 3.64 -27.11
C LYS A 31 -4.05 4.72 -27.93
N ASN A 32 -3.90 5.92 -27.37
CA ASN A 32 -3.23 7.04 -28.02
C ASN A 32 -1.71 7.09 -27.75
N SER A 33 -1.15 6.04 -27.13
CA SER A 33 0.27 5.94 -26.75
C SER A 33 0.73 6.93 -25.67
N LYS A 34 -0.20 7.39 -24.83
CA LYS A 34 0.09 8.18 -23.63
C LYS A 34 -0.50 7.51 -22.40
N ILE A 35 -0.04 7.96 -21.24
CA ILE A 35 -0.51 7.49 -19.95
C ILE A 35 -1.48 8.52 -19.38
N GLU A 36 -2.71 8.12 -19.07
CA GLU A 36 -3.65 8.94 -18.33
C GLU A 36 -3.32 8.93 -16.83
N LEU A 37 -3.21 10.12 -16.24
CA LEU A 37 -3.02 10.30 -14.81
C LEU A 37 -4.31 10.79 -14.15
N TYR A 38 -4.63 10.19 -13.01
CA TYR A 38 -5.81 10.50 -12.22
C TYR A 38 -5.42 10.93 -10.80
N GLY A 39 -6.10 11.96 -10.29
CA GLY A 39 -5.95 12.39 -8.92
C GLY A 39 -6.57 11.40 -7.94
N VAL A 40 -5.75 10.80 -7.08
CA VAL A 40 -6.19 9.91 -6.00
C VAL A 40 -5.89 10.51 -4.63
N PRO A 41 -6.80 10.35 -3.66
CA PRO A 41 -6.58 10.86 -2.30
C PRO A 41 -5.53 10.04 -1.56
N VAL A 42 -4.72 10.74 -0.77
CA VAL A 42 -3.73 10.14 0.13
C VAL A 42 -4.32 10.00 1.54
N TYR A 43 -4.12 8.85 2.17
CA TYR A 43 -4.67 8.52 3.49
C TYR A 43 -3.57 8.37 4.54
N TYR A 44 -3.92 8.58 5.80
CA TYR A 44 -3.02 8.26 6.90
C TYR A 44 -2.92 6.75 7.13
N VAL A 45 -1.74 6.30 7.54
CA VAL A 45 -1.48 4.97 8.08
C VAL A 45 -0.84 5.13 9.45
N TYR A 46 -1.24 4.30 10.40
CA TYR A 46 -0.67 4.31 11.75
C TYR A 46 -0.02 2.97 12.06
N ILE A 47 1.19 3.01 12.62
CA ILE A 47 1.79 1.86 13.31
C ILE A 47 1.65 2.15 14.81
N LYS A 48 0.94 1.29 15.53
CA LYS A 48 0.70 1.43 16.97
C LYS A 48 1.22 0.22 17.72
N GLY A 49 1.74 0.45 18.92
CA GLY A 49 2.24 -0.60 19.80
C GLY A 49 2.69 -0.02 21.13
N THR A 50 3.44 -0.82 21.89
CA THR A 50 4.10 -0.38 23.12
C THR A 50 5.61 -0.52 23.00
N ASP A 51 6.36 0.44 23.54
CA ASP A 51 7.82 0.40 23.57
C ASP A 51 8.36 -0.49 24.70
N ASP A 52 9.68 -0.51 24.88
CA ASP A 52 10.36 -1.26 25.94
C ASP A 52 10.07 -0.76 27.36
N LYS A 53 9.56 0.46 27.49
CA LYS A 53 9.15 1.07 28.76
C LYS A 53 7.66 0.88 29.02
N GLY A 54 6.94 0.19 28.14
CA GLY A 54 5.49 -0.02 28.22
C GLY A 54 4.66 1.21 27.82
N GLN A 55 5.28 2.23 27.23
CA GLN A 55 4.57 3.43 26.77
C GLN A 55 3.92 3.15 25.41
N SER A 56 2.70 3.65 25.22
CA SER A 56 2.03 3.57 23.92
C SER A 56 2.70 4.50 22.92
N VAL A 57 3.14 3.95 21.79
CA VAL A 57 3.77 4.69 20.70
C VAL A 57 2.92 4.59 19.44
N LYS A 58 2.89 5.68 18.67
CA LYS A 58 2.20 5.77 17.38
C LYS A 58 3.10 6.44 16.34
N TYR A 59 3.45 5.71 15.30
CA TYR A 59 4.03 6.28 14.08
C TYR A 59 2.95 6.62 13.07
N THR A 60 3.14 7.72 12.34
CA THR A 60 2.18 8.22 11.35
C THR A 60 2.83 8.25 9.98
N TRP A 61 2.18 7.60 9.03
CA TRP A 61 2.59 7.45 7.64
C TRP A 61 1.48 7.91 6.71
N LYS A 62 1.80 7.97 5.42
CA LYS A 62 0.84 8.23 4.35
C LYS A 62 0.82 7.05 3.39
N ALA A 63 -0.32 6.79 2.78
CA ALA A 63 -0.44 5.73 1.78
C ALA A 63 -1.51 6.03 0.74
N LEU A 64 -1.37 5.35 -0.40
CA LEU A 64 -2.39 5.23 -1.42
C LEU A 64 -3.14 3.92 -1.18
N ARG A 65 -4.46 3.97 -1.01
CA ARG A 65 -5.30 2.78 -0.76
C ARG A 65 -6.44 2.59 -1.75
N PHE A 66 -6.69 3.61 -2.59
CA PHE A 66 -7.58 3.51 -3.73
C PHE A 66 -6.82 3.95 -4.98
N MET A 67 -6.92 3.19 -6.05
CA MET A 67 -6.21 3.45 -7.29
C MET A 67 -7.12 3.32 -8.52
N PRO A 68 -6.84 4.03 -9.62
CA PRO A 68 -7.49 3.78 -10.88
C PRO A 68 -7.14 2.37 -11.36
N TYR A 69 -8.17 1.59 -11.69
CA TYR A 69 -8.01 0.28 -12.31
C TYR A 69 -8.71 0.27 -13.65
N TYR A 70 -8.01 -0.18 -14.68
CA TYR A 70 -8.57 -0.42 -15.99
C TYR A 70 -7.97 -1.67 -16.62
N ASN A 71 -8.84 -2.61 -16.97
CA ASN A 71 -8.47 -3.83 -17.67
C ASN A 71 -9.39 -4.02 -18.88
N PRO A 72 -8.93 -3.71 -20.10
CA PRO A 72 -9.69 -4.00 -21.30
C PRO A 72 -9.86 -5.51 -21.50
N PRO A 73 -10.88 -5.95 -22.25
CA PRO A 73 -11.04 -7.36 -22.58
C PRO A 73 -9.76 -7.95 -23.20
N ASN A 74 -9.39 -9.15 -22.75
CA ASN A 74 -8.21 -9.90 -23.23
C ASN A 74 -6.84 -9.20 -23.04
N PHE A 75 -6.76 -8.22 -22.12
CA PHE A 75 -5.51 -7.48 -21.89
C PHE A 75 -4.61 -8.12 -20.83
N SER A 76 -5.19 -8.72 -19.79
CA SER A 76 -4.45 -9.33 -18.69
C SER A 76 -5.18 -10.53 -18.09
N SER A 77 -4.51 -11.23 -17.16
CA SER A 77 -5.09 -12.35 -16.40
C SER A 77 -6.03 -11.92 -15.27
N TYR A 78 -6.18 -10.62 -15.00
CA TYR A 78 -7.10 -10.14 -13.99
C TYR A 78 -8.55 -10.37 -14.41
N LYS A 79 -9.37 -10.86 -13.47
CA LYS A 79 -10.77 -11.21 -13.72
C LYS A 79 -11.70 -9.99 -13.87
N THR A 80 -11.40 -8.89 -13.20
CA THR A 80 -12.21 -7.66 -13.29
C THR A 80 -11.97 -7.03 -14.65
N ILE A 81 -13.02 -6.86 -15.45
CA ILE A 81 -12.95 -6.22 -16.76
C ILE A 81 -13.56 -4.82 -16.66
N GLY A 82 -12.93 -3.86 -17.35
CA GLY A 82 -13.35 -2.46 -17.38
C GLY A 82 -12.74 -1.60 -16.28
N TRP A 83 -13.37 -0.46 -16.03
CA TRP A 83 -12.91 0.53 -15.04
C TRP A 83 -13.52 0.26 -13.67
N VAL A 84 -12.68 0.26 -12.62
CA VAL A 84 -13.13 0.32 -11.22
C VAL A 84 -12.17 1.18 -10.38
N ASN A 85 -12.62 1.60 -9.20
CA ASN A 85 -11.71 2.03 -8.16
C ASN A 85 -11.21 0.79 -7.43
N SER A 86 -9.94 0.43 -7.60
CA SER A 86 -9.36 -0.69 -6.86
C SER A 86 -9.06 -0.26 -5.42
N GLY A 87 -9.08 -1.22 -4.49
CA GLY A 87 -8.78 -0.99 -3.07
C GLY A 87 -9.87 -1.51 -2.14
N LEU A 88 -9.47 -1.92 -0.95
CA LEU A 88 -10.40 -2.37 0.08
C LEU A 88 -11.10 -1.19 0.75
N HIS A 89 -12.42 -1.25 0.85
CA HIS A 89 -13.20 -0.22 1.55
C HIS A 89 -12.99 -0.31 3.06
N LYS A 90 -12.96 -1.54 3.59
CA LYS A 90 -12.81 -1.87 5.00
C LYS A 90 -12.20 -3.28 5.14
N LEU A 91 -11.44 -3.47 6.20
CA LEU A 91 -10.98 -4.76 6.70
C LEU A 91 -11.00 -4.68 8.22
N ASN A 92 -11.81 -5.52 8.87
CA ASN A 92 -11.83 -5.56 10.33
C ASN A 92 -10.44 -5.96 10.85
N ARG A 93 -10.06 -5.43 12.01
CA ARG A 93 -8.81 -5.78 12.69
C ARG A 93 -8.64 -7.30 12.78
N GLN A 94 -7.55 -7.82 12.24
CA GLN A 94 -7.21 -9.23 12.27
C GLN A 94 -5.69 -9.42 12.25
N PRO A 95 -5.16 -10.57 12.67
CA PRO A 95 -3.76 -10.89 12.45
C PRO A 95 -3.44 -10.87 10.95
N ALA A 96 -2.27 -10.34 10.57
CA ALA A 96 -1.76 -10.41 9.21
C ALA A 96 -1.62 -11.90 8.80
N PRO A 97 -2.23 -12.36 7.70
CA PRO A 97 -2.23 -13.78 7.34
C PRO A 97 -0.85 -14.31 6.92
N GLU A 98 -0.04 -13.47 6.27
CA GLU A 98 1.24 -13.85 5.68
C GLU A 98 2.13 -12.61 5.53
N TYR A 99 3.44 -12.82 5.63
CA TYR A 99 4.44 -11.86 5.18
C TYR A 99 5.24 -12.44 4.01
N LYS A 100 5.28 -11.72 2.88
CA LYS A 100 6.03 -12.10 1.69
C LYS A 100 7.34 -11.33 1.64
N LYS A 101 8.38 -11.83 2.32
CA LYS A 101 9.70 -11.17 2.43
C LYS A 101 10.32 -10.84 1.06
N ALA A 102 10.21 -11.74 0.09
CA ALA A 102 10.80 -11.58 -1.24
C ALA A 102 9.86 -10.92 -2.27
N TYR A 103 8.76 -10.30 -1.84
CA TYR A 103 7.86 -9.62 -2.77
C TYR A 103 8.54 -8.38 -3.35
N GLU A 104 8.50 -8.27 -4.68
CA GLU A 104 8.98 -7.10 -5.43
C GLU A 104 7.79 -6.37 -6.04
N VAL A 105 7.88 -5.03 -6.14
CA VAL A 105 6.84 -4.23 -6.78
C VAL A 105 6.93 -4.43 -8.30
N HIS A 106 5.85 -4.89 -8.92
CA HIS A 106 5.86 -5.26 -10.34
C HIS A 106 5.43 -4.13 -11.30
N ASN A 107 4.80 -3.06 -10.80
CA ASN A 107 4.26 -1.98 -11.65
C ASN A 107 5.29 -0.90 -12.01
N THR A 108 6.34 -0.77 -11.22
CA THR A 108 7.35 0.30 -11.17
C THR A 108 8.46 -0.17 -10.24
N TYR A 109 9.69 0.22 -10.55
CA TYR A 109 10.84 -0.09 -9.71
C TYR A 109 10.69 0.51 -8.31
N SER A 110 10.97 -0.30 -7.30
CA SER A 110 11.13 0.10 -5.91
C SER A 110 12.42 -0.53 -5.40
N GLN A 111 13.22 0.23 -4.64
CA GLN A 111 14.38 -0.29 -3.92
C GLN A 111 13.99 -1.11 -2.68
N HIS A 112 12.73 -1.03 -2.26
CA HIS A 112 12.21 -1.71 -1.08
C HIS A 112 11.39 -2.94 -1.46
N ASN A 113 11.78 -4.08 -0.88
CA ASN A 113 11.09 -5.37 -1.00
C ASN A 113 10.25 -5.68 0.23
N GLY A 114 9.35 -6.65 0.07
CA GLY A 114 8.49 -7.17 1.13
C GLY A 114 7.03 -6.74 0.96
N ALA A 115 6.11 -7.60 1.39
CA ALA A 115 4.69 -7.29 1.41
C ALA A 115 3.97 -7.97 2.57
N ILE A 116 3.14 -7.20 3.29
CA ILE A 116 2.26 -7.72 4.35
C ILE A 116 0.91 -8.01 3.71
N VAL A 117 0.43 -9.25 3.82
CA VAL A 117 -0.84 -9.62 3.18
C VAL A 117 -2.02 -9.05 3.96
N LEU A 118 -2.97 -8.42 3.25
CA LEU A 118 -4.23 -7.92 3.83
C LEU A 118 -5.33 -8.97 3.70
N LYS A 119 -5.68 -9.30 2.45
CA LYS A 119 -6.72 -10.27 2.09
C LYS A 119 -6.53 -10.70 0.63
N GLY A 120 -6.43 -12.00 0.38
CA GLY A 120 -6.26 -12.54 -0.98
C GLY A 120 -5.00 -11.98 -1.63
N THR A 121 -5.17 -11.24 -2.72
CA THR A 121 -4.07 -10.61 -3.48
C THR A 121 -3.86 -9.13 -3.16
N PHE A 122 -4.46 -8.60 -2.09
CA PHE A 122 -4.23 -7.22 -1.62
C PHE A 122 -3.19 -7.20 -0.52
N TYR A 123 -2.20 -6.33 -0.65
CA TYR A 123 -1.03 -6.27 0.23
C TYR A 123 -0.77 -4.83 0.70
N ILE A 124 0.00 -4.67 1.78
CA ILE A 124 0.72 -3.44 2.11
C ILE A 124 2.15 -3.63 1.66
N HIS A 125 2.64 -2.77 0.77
CA HIS A 125 4.03 -2.79 0.33
C HIS A 125 4.54 -1.37 0.04
N ALA A 126 5.76 -1.30 -0.46
CA ALA A 126 6.41 -0.05 -0.81
C ALA A 126 5.55 0.80 -1.73
N GLY A 127 5.46 2.08 -1.38
CA GLY A 127 4.82 3.23 -2.03
C GLY A 127 5.81 4.13 -2.79
N PRO A 128 5.32 5.17 -3.49
CA PRO A 128 6.23 6.12 -4.13
C PRO A 128 7.04 6.81 -3.03
N GLU A 129 8.29 7.15 -3.32
CA GLU A 129 9.18 7.77 -2.32
C GLU A 129 8.59 9.09 -1.78
N ASP A 130 7.90 9.83 -2.64
CA ASP A 130 7.14 11.02 -2.30
C ASP A 130 6.00 11.25 -3.31
N LEU A 131 5.31 12.38 -3.18
CA LEU A 131 4.20 12.75 -4.06
C LEU A 131 4.63 13.25 -5.45
N THR A 132 5.92 13.53 -5.66
CA THR A 132 6.48 14.01 -6.93
C THR A 132 6.77 12.85 -7.90
N HIS A 133 7.01 11.65 -7.36
CA HIS A 133 7.17 10.41 -8.12
C HIS A 133 5.83 9.86 -8.59
N ILE A 134 5.20 10.54 -9.55
CA ILE A 134 3.87 10.22 -10.10
C ILE A 134 3.85 8.93 -10.94
N GLY A 135 2.65 8.41 -11.21
CA GLY A 135 2.45 7.32 -12.17
C GLY A 135 2.56 5.92 -11.58
N TRP A 136 2.49 5.78 -10.25
CA TRP A 136 2.21 4.49 -9.64
C TRP A 136 0.79 4.04 -9.96
N GLY A 137 0.60 2.74 -10.15
CA GLY A 137 -0.71 2.17 -10.46
C GLY A 137 -0.86 0.81 -9.82
N ALA A 138 -1.91 0.60 -9.03
CA ALA A 138 -2.08 -0.64 -8.26
C ALA A 138 -3.42 -1.32 -8.56
N ALA A 139 -3.41 -2.65 -8.45
CA ALA A 139 -4.61 -3.47 -8.49
C ALA A 139 -5.29 -3.60 -7.11
N GLY A 140 -5.19 -2.58 -6.25
CA GLY A 140 -5.89 -2.51 -4.96
C GLY A 140 -5.04 -2.77 -3.71
N CYS A 141 -3.71 -2.87 -3.86
CA CYS A 141 -2.78 -2.84 -2.73
C CYS A 141 -2.79 -1.47 -2.03
N VAL A 142 -2.18 -1.43 -0.85
CA VAL A 142 -1.87 -0.23 -0.09
C VAL A 142 -0.39 0.09 -0.31
N GLU A 143 -0.13 1.27 -0.86
CA GLU A 143 1.20 1.75 -1.25
C GLU A 143 1.71 2.75 -0.19
N ILE A 144 2.68 2.36 0.63
CA ILE A 144 3.23 3.21 1.72
C ILE A 144 4.16 4.28 1.15
N ILE A 145 3.73 5.54 1.19
CA ILE A 145 4.53 6.66 0.67
C ILE A 145 5.75 6.88 1.59
N GLY A 146 6.95 6.95 1.00
CA GLY A 146 8.22 7.07 1.71
C GLY A 146 9.03 5.77 1.78
N SER A 147 9.96 5.70 2.73
CA SER A 147 10.84 4.53 2.92
C SER A 147 10.07 3.37 3.54
N PHE A 148 9.75 2.36 2.72
CA PHE A 148 9.11 1.15 3.25
C PHE A 148 10.05 0.33 4.14
N SER A 149 11.37 0.48 3.99
CA SER A 149 12.32 -0.10 4.95
C SER A 149 12.16 0.52 6.33
N GLU A 150 12.08 1.85 6.43
CA GLU A 150 11.88 2.55 7.71
C GLU A 150 10.51 2.22 8.34
N PHE A 151 9.47 2.11 7.51
CA PHE A 151 8.16 1.63 7.95
C PHE A 151 8.28 0.25 8.64
N LYS A 152 9.02 -0.69 8.03
CA LYS A 152 9.24 -2.02 8.59
C LYS A 152 10.11 -1.97 9.85
N ASP A 153 11.13 -1.11 9.90
CA ASP A 153 11.98 -0.94 11.07
C ASP A 153 11.17 -0.45 12.28
N GLN A 154 10.20 0.44 12.09
CA GLN A 154 9.28 0.87 13.15
C GLN A 154 8.34 -0.24 13.61
N VAL A 155 7.90 -1.14 12.72
CA VAL A 155 7.17 -2.35 13.12
C VAL A 155 8.06 -3.24 14.00
N LYS A 156 9.33 -3.44 13.61
CA LYS A 156 10.31 -4.19 14.41
C LYS A 156 10.55 -3.54 15.77
N GLU A 157 10.75 -2.23 15.83
CA GLU A 157 10.99 -1.50 17.07
C GLU A 157 9.87 -1.75 18.10
N LEU A 158 8.61 -1.55 17.68
CA LEU A 158 7.46 -1.73 18.56
C LEU A 158 7.21 -3.19 18.94
N SER A 159 7.68 -4.14 18.13
CA SER A 159 7.52 -5.58 18.40
C SER A 159 8.32 -6.08 19.59
N GLY A 160 9.46 -5.45 19.91
CA GLY A 160 10.42 -5.99 20.88
C GLY A 160 11.09 -7.29 20.41
N SER A 161 11.00 -7.61 19.11
CA SER A 161 11.68 -8.73 18.47
C SER A 161 13.19 -8.55 18.54
N THR A 162 13.90 -9.63 18.85
CA THR A 162 15.37 -9.67 18.87
C THR A 162 15.97 -10.08 17.53
N GLN A 163 15.15 -10.20 16.48
CA GLN A 163 15.63 -10.55 15.13
C GLN A 163 16.57 -9.45 14.59
N VAL A 164 17.52 -9.86 13.75
CA VAL A 164 18.58 -8.96 13.24
C VAL A 164 17.98 -7.88 12.33
N ASP A 165 17.08 -8.25 11.44
CA ASP A 165 16.46 -7.37 10.45
C ASP A 165 14.93 -7.29 10.58
N ALA A 166 14.34 -6.23 10.02
CA ALA A 166 12.90 -6.00 10.10
C ALA A 166 12.07 -7.05 9.35
N ASP A 167 12.57 -7.63 8.25
CA ASP A 167 11.84 -8.67 7.53
C ASP A 167 11.70 -9.94 8.38
N SER A 168 12.76 -10.32 9.10
CA SER A 168 12.77 -11.43 10.03
C SER A 168 11.86 -11.15 11.24
N ALA A 169 11.85 -9.92 11.76
CA ALA A 169 10.94 -9.51 12.85
C ALA A 169 9.47 -9.56 12.43
N ILE A 170 9.13 -9.09 11.21
CA ILE A 170 7.76 -9.15 10.68
C ILE A 170 7.33 -10.60 10.44
N SER A 171 8.22 -11.44 9.91
CA SER A 171 7.96 -12.88 9.74
C SER A 171 7.63 -13.54 11.10
N GLU A 172 8.40 -13.21 12.13
CA GLU A 172 8.17 -13.67 13.50
C GLU A 172 6.83 -13.21 14.06
N LEU A 173 6.51 -11.91 13.93
CA LEU A 173 5.21 -11.36 14.35
C LEU A 173 4.03 -12.04 13.66
N VAL A 174 4.11 -12.27 12.35
CA VAL A 174 3.06 -12.95 11.57
C VAL A 174 2.92 -14.40 12.04
N PHE A 175 4.03 -15.12 12.21
CA PHE A 175 4.02 -16.50 12.70
C PHE A 175 3.33 -16.63 14.06
N TYR A 176 3.63 -15.72 15.00
CA TYR A 176 3.01 -15.69 16.33
C TYR A 176 1.67 -14.95 16.38
N LYS A 177 1.12 -14.50 15.24
CA LYS A 177 -0.15 -13.75 15.13
C LYS A 177 -0.19 -12.47 15.98
N LYS A 178 0.95 -11.77 16.07
CA LYS A 178 1.15 -10.53 16.83
C LYS A 178 1.20 -9.27 15.96
N LEU A 179 1.33 -9.41 14.64
CA LEU A 179 1.09 -8.30 13.72
C LEU A 179 -0.39 -8.26 13.37
N TYR A 180 -1.06 -7.18 13.74
CA TYR A 180 -2.46 -6.93 13.40
C TYR A 180 -2.55 -5.90 12.30
N ILE A 181 -3.53 -6.08 11.43
CA ILE A 181 -3.85 -5.20 10.32
C ILE A 181 -5.32 -4.79 10.39
N GLU A 182 -5.58 -3.52 10.12
CA GLU A 182 -6.93 -2.97 10.02
C GLU A 182 -6.99 -1.99 8.85
N ILE A 183 -8.12 -2.01 8.15
CA ILE A 183 -8.46 -0.97 7.19
C ILE A 183 -9.78 -0.36 7.64
N GLU A 184 -9.70 0.86 8.13
CA GLU A 184 -10.88 1.64 8.49
C GLU A 184 -11.73 1.90 7.24
N TYR A 185 -13.04 2.04 7.45
CA TYR A 185 -13.95 2.31 6.35
C TYR A 185 -13.61 3.64 5.67
N ALA A 186 -13.55 3.63 4.34
CA ALA A 186 -13.54 4.82 3.51
C ALA A 186 -14.43 4.61 2.29
N THR A 187 -15.20 5.63 1.92
CA THR A 187 -15.95 5.65 0.66
C THR A 187 -14.96 5.75 -0.50
N PRO A 188 -15.05 4.88 -1.53
CA PRO A 188 -14.22 4.99 -2.72
C PRO A 188 -14.40 6.36 -3.40
N PRO A 189 -13.31 7.05 -3.77
CA PRO A 189 -13.39 8.33 -4.47
C PRO A 189 -13.87 8.16 -5.92
N ASN A 190 -14.46 9.18 -6.54
CA ASN A 190 -14.76 9.13 -7.98
C ASN A 190 -13.49 9.41 -8.81
N ILE A 191 -12.57 8.44 -8.87
CA ILE A 191 -11.25 8.61 -9.51
C ILE A 191 -11.39 8.95 -11.01
N LYS A 192 -12.38 8.36 -11.70
CA LYS A 192 -12.57 8.57 -13.14
C LYS A 192 -12.86 10.04 -13.47
N ALA A 193 -13.59 10.73 -12.59
CA ALA A 193 -13.88 12.16 -12.73
C ALA A 193 -12.67 13.05 -12.41
N ASN A 194 -11.64 12.52 -11.74
CA ASN A 194 -10.43 13.24 -11.37
C ASN A 194 -9.31 13.06 -12.39
N PHE A 195 -9.64 13.02 -13.68
CA PHE A 195 -8.62 13.04 -14.73
C PHE A 195 -7.77 14.31 -14.59
N TYR A 196 -6.44 14.15 -14.62
CA TYR A 196 -5.50 15.25 -14.49
C TYR A 196 -4.91 15.63 -15.84
N LYS A 197 -4.14 14.72 -16.46
CA LYS A 197 -3.49 14.93 -17.74
C LYS A 197 -3.00 13.63 -18.34
N GLU A 198 -2.64 13.69 -19.61
CA GLU A 198 -1.87 12.67 -20.29
C GLU A 198 -0.37 12.98 -20.21
N VAL A 199 0.46 11.94 -20.13
CA VAL A 199 1.91 12.06 -20.26
C VAL A 199 2.44 11.06 -21.29
N SER A 200 3.38 11.50 -22.13
CA SER A 200 4.01 10.62 -23.11
C SER A 200 4.76 9.48 -22.43
N ILE A 201 4.67 8.28 -23.00
CA ILE A 201 5.48 7.14 -22.59
C ILE A 201 6.93 7.46 -22.98
N LYS A 202 7.75 7.93 -22.03
CA LYS A 202 9.20 7.95 -22.25
C LYS A 202 9.66 6.49 -22.31
N ARG A 203 9.95 6.00 -23.53
CA ARG A 203 10.70 4.75 -23.70
C ARG A 203 12.01 4.93 -22.95
N ARG A 204 12.20 4.17 -21.87
CA ARG A 204 13.53 3.95 -21.28
C ARG A 204 14.34 3.10 -22.24
#